data_AF-A0A958ECK4-F1
#
_entry.id   AF-A0A958ECK4-F1
#
_cell.length_a   1.000
_cell.length_b   1.000
_cell.length_c   1.000
_cell.angle_alpha   90.00
_cell.angle_beta   90.00
_cell.angle_gamma   90.00
#
_symmetry.space_group_name_H-M   'P 1'
#
loop_
_entity.id
_entity.type
_entity.pdbx_description
1 polymer ?
#
loop_
_entity_poly.entity_id
_entity_poly.type
_entity_poly.pdbx_seq_one_letter_code
_entity_poly.pdbx_strand_id
1 'polypeptide(L)'
;MKSLYFLFASCLLFVSGLFAQIQFTPHVIHQNGDDTAIFVDAADMDSGSPPGEVVRRSLVVAGDTREYLLYIPSAYDGSEAWPLVFNFHGHQSNAANQMNTHSKMNIIADTAHFLVAYPEGKQVNFPGFGTAPGWVVPSVTAVDGQNDLAFVGRMLTDIQDTVNVDEGRIHATGWSNGCMFAFYVGCQFEEIFASVGGVSGPMTVGMPDACRGSRPLSTLLIHGTADPVVPFTGIPNLVLPVPETPSFFAARNNCSRDSILTFLPDVDSTDQSTVTLIEYPNCQGGHLDPAIETVFYRVENGGHAWPGTAPDFLGNTNYDINGSEEIWHFFKRNPYPVIIPPGQVHQRSFVQDDSLREYLLYVPEGYTGTEPWPLVINYHGFSIDAATQMDYTNMNATADSAHFLVAYPDGQEVEDIVFGSFGKGWYIPGSYRAAHDDVAFTESMIDHINADFPLDNALINATGWSNGGEFAYHPACMLPERIASD
;
A
#
# COMPACT_ATOMS: atom_id res chain seq x y z
N MET A 1 -66.47 23.01 13.48
CA MET A 1 -66.05 22.30 12.26
C MET A 1 -64.58 21.97 12.49
N LYS A 2 -64.21 20.77 12.99
CA LYS A 2 -64.15 19.45 12.27
C LYS A 2 -63.36 19.62 10.97
N SER A 3 -62.31 18.89 10.62
CA SER A 3 -61.54 17.72 11.09
C SER A 3 -60.17 17.88 10.38
N LEU A 4 -59.04 17.23 10.68
CA LEU A 4 -58.82 15.79 10.74
C LEU A 4 -57.35 15.59 11.20
N TYR A 5 -57.14 15.38 12.49
CA TYR A 5 -56.08 14.54 13.02
C TYR A 5 -56.58 13.08 12.95
N PHE A 6 -55.67 12.10 12.96
CA PHE A 6 -55.84 10.62 12.90
C PHE A 6 -55.57 9.97 11.54
N LEU A 7 -54.39 9.33 11.43
CA LEU A 7 -54.23 7.94 10.97
C LEU A 7 -52.74 7.59 10.95
N PHE A 8 -52.19 7.07 12.05
CA PHE A 8 -51.02 6.16 12.05
C PHE A 8 -50.93 5.48 13.42
N ALA A 9 -51.77 4.46 13.62
CA ALA A 9 -51.62 3.44 14.65
C ALA A 9 -52.59 2.30 14.32
N SER A 10 -52.12 1.26 13.63
CA SER A 10 -52.51 -0.16 13.79
C SER A 10 -52.15 -1.00 12.56
N CYS A 11 -51.11 -1.82 12.68
CA CYS A 11 -51.16 -3.27 12.39
C CYS A 11 -49.77 -3.89 12.59
N LEU A 12 -49.50 -4.31 13.81
CA LEU A 12 -48.62 -5.44 14.11
C LEU A 12 -49.50 -6.69 14.24
N LEU A 13 -49.00 -7.83 13.73
CA LEU A 13 -49.30 -9.24 14.04
C LEU A 13 -49.93 -10.08 12.91
N PHE A 14 -49.36 -11.28 12.76
CA PHE A 14 -49.59 -12.40 11.84
C PHE A 14 -48.93 -12.21 10.45
N VAL A 15 -47.93 -12.99 10.04
CA VAL A 15 -47.84 -14.46 10.08
C VAL A 15 -46.40 -14.93 10.31
N SER A 16 -46.21 -15.79 11.31
CA SER A 16 -45.07 -16.68 11.46
C SER A 16 -45.28 -17.96 10.62
N GLY A 17 -44.22 -18.43 9.98
CA GLY A 17 -44.13 -19.80 9.47
C GLY A 17 -44.14 -19.90 7.95
N LEU A 18 -42.95 -20.02 7.35
CA LEU A 18 -42.64 -21.04 6.34
C LEU A 18 -41.11 -21.14 6.21
N PHE A 19 -40.51 -22.04 6.99
CA PHE A 19 -39.25 -22.66 6.59
C PHE A 19 -39.60 -23.68 5.50
N ALA A 20 -39.23 -23.38 4.26
CA ALA A 20 -39.29 -24.33 3.16
C ALA A 20 -37.89 -24.45 2.55
N GLN A 21 -37.35 -25.66 2.64
CA GLN A 21 -36.07 -26.07 2.11
C GLN A 21 -36.01 -25.82 0.60
N ILE A 22 -35.03 -25.04 0.15
CA ILE A 22 -34.63 -25.02 -1.26
C ILE A 22 -33.55 -26.12 -1.40
N GLN A 23 -33.92 -27.23 -2.03
CA GLN A 23 -32.94 -28.22 -2.47
C GLN A 23 -32.36 -27.76 -3.80
N PHE A 24 -31.06 -27.46 -3.83
CA PHE A 24 -30.32 -27.32 -5.07
C PHE A 24 -30.00 -28.70 -5.64
N THR A 25 -30.56 -29.02 -6.82
CA THR A 25 -30.08 -30.13 -7.64
C THR A 25 -29.01 -29.60 -8.59
N PRO A 26 -27.78 -30.14 -8.61
CA PRO A 26 -26.79 -29.75 -9.61
C PRO A 26 -27.15 -30.35 -10.98
N HIS A 27 -27.19 -29.50 -12.01
CA HIS A 27 -27.24 -29.93 -13.40
C HIS A 27 -25.83 -29.98 -13.97
N VAL A 28 -25.43 -31.18 -14.41
CA VAL A 28 -24.20 -31.44 -15.15
C VAL A 28 -24.43 -31.12 -16.63
N ILE A 29 -23.58 -30.29 -17.22
CA ILE A 29 -23.44 -30.19 -18.68
C ILE A 29 -21.97 -30.50 -19.05
N HIS A 30 -21.82 -31.40 -20.02
CA HIS A 30 -20.56 -31.93 -20.51
C HIS A 30 -19.67 -30.89 -21.21
N GLN A 31 -18.36 -31.04 -21.00
CA GLN A 31 -17.24 -30.33 -21.62
C GLN A 31 -17.22 -30.39 -23.16
N ASN A 32 -16.71 -29.32 -23.78
CA ASN A 32 -15.69 -29.39 -24.84
C ASN A 32 -15.00 -28.02 -25.04
N GLY A 33 -13.67 -27.98 -24.83
CA GLY A 33 -12.73 -27.11 -25.56
C GLY A 33 -12.32 -25.79 -24.89
N ASP A 34 -11.08 -25.78 -24.38
CA ASP A 34 -10.18 -24.65 -24.06
C ASP A 34 -10.68 -23.22 -24.26
N ASP A 35 -10.96 -22.56 -23.14
CA ASP A 35 -10.69 -21.14 -22.86
C ASP A 35 -10.71 -20.97 -21.33
N THR A 36 -9.54 -20.77 -20.71
CA THR A 36 -9.44 -20.52 -19.27
C THR A 36 -9.83 -19.07 -18.97
N ALA A 37 -11.13 -18.81 -18.92
CA ALA A 37 -11.66 -17.75 -18.08
C ALA A 37 -11.59 -18.24 -16.63
N ILE A 38 -10.87 -17.50 -15.78
CA ILE A 38 -10.81 -17.76 -14.34
C ILE A 38 -12.16 -17.33 -13.76
N PHE A 39 -13.12 -18.25 -13.72
CA PHE A 39 -14.33 -18.10 -12.92
C PHE A 39 -14.04 -18.68 -11.53
N VAL A 40 -14.12 -17.84 -10.51
CA VAL A 40 -13.98 -18.27 -9.11
C VAL A 40 -15.35 -18.68 -8.60
N ASP A 41 -15.45 -19.92 -8.11
CA ASP A 41 -16.65 -20.51 -7.56
C ASP A 41 -17.03 -19.77 -6.27
N ALA A 42 -18.25 -19.21 -6.20
CA ALA A 42 -18.77 -18.44 -5.05
C ALA A 42 -19.10 -19.33 -3.82
N ALA A 43 -18.54 -20.54 -3.73
CA ALA A 43 -19.00 -21.59 -2.84
C ALA A 43 -18.18 -21.79 -1.55
N ASP A 44 -17.09 -21.04 -1.33
CA ASP A 44 -16.19 -21.28 -0.18
C ASP A 44 -16.24 -20.25 0.96
N MET A 45 -17.19 -19.29 0.97
CA MET A 45 -17.15 -18.16 1.92
C MET A 45 -18.31 -18.06 2.93
N ASP A 46 -19.07 -19.13 3.17
CA ASP A 46 -19.87 -19.25 4.41
C ASP A 46 -19.18 -20.21 5.38
N SER A 47 -18.10 -19.75 6.02
CA SER A 47 -17.51 -20.47 7.15
C SER A 47 -17.38 -19.56 8.36
N GLY A 48 -18.05 -19.95 9.45
CA GLY A 48 -18.18 -19.21 10.71
C GLY A 48 -16.89 -19.04 11.51
N SER A 49 -15.86 -18.43 10.93
CA SER A 49 -14.73 -17.88 11.67
C SER A 49 -15.23 -16.80 12.64
N PRO A 50 -14.76 -16.78 13.89
CA PRO A 50 -15.12 -15.72 14.82
C PRO A 50 -14.60 -14.38 14.29
N PRO A 51 -15.34 -13.26 14.46
CA PRO A 51 -14.87 -11.96 14.01
C PRO A 51 -13.56 -11.59 14.69
N GLY A 52 -12.69 -10.89 13.95
CA GLY A 52 -11.47 -10.31 14.45
C GLY A 52 -11.67 -9.18 15.46
N GLU A 53 -10.55 -8.70 16.00
CA GLU A 53 -10.51 -7.56 16.91
C GLU A 53 -10.40 -6.23 16.15
N VAL A 54 -11.14 -5.22 16.60
CA VAL A 54 -10.95 -3.83 16.16
C VAL A 54 -10.20 -3.07 17.26
N VAL A 55 -8.93 -2.74 17.00
CA VAL A 55 -8.10 -1.96 17.90
C VAL A 55 -8.14 -0.49 17.48
N ARG A 56 -8.56 0.40 18.40
CA ARG A 56 -8.44 1.84 18.18
C ARG A 56 -7.05 2.31 18.58
N ARG A 57 -6.38 3.00 17.67
CA ARG A 57 -5.02 3.51 17.84
C ARG A 57 -5.01 5.03 17.72
N SER A 58 -4.11 5.68 18.45
CA SER A 58 -3.96 7.14 18.49
C SER A 58 -2.49 7.51 18.36
N LEU A 59 -2.20 8.45 17.46
CA LEU A 59 -0.86 8.86 17.06
C LEU A 59 -0.72 10.37 17.16
N VAL A 60 0.50 10.85 17.39
CA VAL A 60 0.84 12.27 17.26
C VAL A 60 1.58 12.47 15.94
N VAL A 61 1.03 13.31 15.07
CA VAL A 61 1.58 13.63 13.75
C VAL A 61 1.69 15.14 13.64
N ALA A 62 2.91 15.67 13.52
CA ALA A 62 3.17 17.11 13.47
C ALA A 62 2.52 17.92 14.61
N GLY A 63 2.42 17.32 15.81
CA GLY A 63 1.81 17.94 16.99
C GLY A 63 0.29 17.73 17.12
N ASP A 64 -0.35 17.12 16.12
CA ASP A 64 -1.78 16.79 16.13
C ASP A 64 -2.05 15.34 16.51
N THR A 65 -3.08 15.11 17.32
CA THR A 65 -3.61 13.76 17.55
C THR A 65 -4.41 13.27 16.34
N ARG A 66 -4.07 12.09 15.83
CA ARG A 66 -4.72 11.39 14.73
C ARG A 66 -5.11 9.99 15.19
N GLU A 67 -6.23 9.46 14.72
CA GLU A 67 -6.74 8.15 15.13
C GLU A 67 -7.00 7.26 13.92
N TYR A 68 -6.88 5.94 14.12
CA TYR A 68 -7.29 4.95 13.15
C TYR A 68 -7.83 3.70 13.86
N LEU A 69 -8.61 2.91 13.12
CA LEU A 69 -9.04 1.57 13.55
C LEU A 69 -8.17 0.54 12.82
N LEU A 70 -7.55 -0.38 13.56
CA LEU A 70 -6.87 -1.54 13.01
C LEU A 70 -7.77 -2.76 13.19
N TYR A 71 -8.14 -3.42 12.10
CA TYR A 71 -8.81 -4.70 12.12
C TYR A 71 -7.79 -5.84 12.03
N ILE A 72 -7.79 -6.70 13.05
CA ILE A 72 -6.92 -7.87 13.15
C ILE A 72 -7.82 -9.11 13.15
N PRO A 73 -7.86 -9.91 12.07
CA PRO A 73 -8.66 -11.12 12.03
C PRO A 73 -8.34 -12.09 13.17
N SER A 74 -9.33 -12.84 13.65
CA SER A 74 -9.17 -13.73 14.80
C SER A 74 -8.17 -14.88 14.57
N ALA A 75 -7.93 -15.23 13.31
CA ALA A 75 -6.95 -16.23 12.90
C ALA A 75 -5.49 -15.71 12.91
N TYR A 76 -5.29 -14.41 13.08
CA TYR A 76 -3.95 -13.83 13.14
C TYR A 76 -3.31 -14.05 14.51
N ASP A 77 -2.19 -14.78 14.55
CA ASP A 77 -1.43 -15.06 15.78
C ASP A 77 -0.03 -14.40 15.81
N GLY A 78 0.30 -13.63 14.76
CA GLY A 78 1.58 -12.94 14.61
C GLY A 78 2.76 -13.82 14.18
N SER A 79 2.58 -15.13 14.01
CA SER A 79 3.66 -16.05 13.62
C SER A 79 4.08 -15.89 12.15
N GLU A 80 3.15 -15.46 11.29
CA GLU A 80 3.38 -15.17 9.88
C GLU A 80 3.10 -13.69 9.57
N ALA A 81 3.87 -13.14 8.63
CA ALA A 81 3.65 -11.81 8.10
C ALA A 81 2.38 -11.78 7.25
N TRP A 82 1.43 -10.87 7.54
CA TRP A 82 0.18 -10.76 6.80
C TRP A 82 0.13 -9.48 5.96
N PRO A 83 -0.51 -9.50 4.76
CA PRO A 83 -0.75 -8.31 3.96
C PRO A 83 -1.49 -7.23 4.74
N LEU A 84 -1.25 -5.96 4.42
CA LEU A 84 -1.89 -4.81 5.06
C LEU A 84 -2.63 -3.96 4.03
N VAL A 85 -3.91 -3.68 4.28
CA VAL A 85 -4.73 -2.79 3.45
C VAL A 85 -5.07 -1.52 4.21
N PHE A 86 -4.67 -0.36 3.71
CA PHE A 86 -5.17 0.94 4.14
C PHE A 86 -6.50 1.23 3.42
N ASN A 87 -7.57 1.54 4.15
CA ASN A 87 -8.90 1.74 3.59
C ASN A 87 -9.49 3.09 4.03
N PHE A 88 -9.42 4.07 3.12
CA PHE A 88 -9.75 5.47 3.39
C PHE A 88 -11.24 5.78 3.14
N HIS A 89 -11.88 6.42 4.12
CA HIS A 89 -13.29 6.83 3.99
C HIS A 89 -13.48 8.01 3.03
N GLY A 90 -14.69 8.16 2.48
CA GLY A 90 -15.07 9.32 1.66
C GLY A 90 -15.27 10.62 2.46
N HIS A 91 -15.37 11.76 1.77
CA HIS A 91 -15.66 13.05 2.40
C HIS A 91 -17.01 12.98 3.13
N GLN A 92 -17.12 13.64 4.29
CA GLN A 92 -18.29 13.58 5.19
C GLN A 92 -18.54 12.22 5.87
N SER A 93 -17.66 11.25 5.69
CA SER A 93 -17.71 9.95 6.38
C SER A 93 -16.68 9.89 7.52
N ASN A 94 -16.40 8.68 8.02
CA ASN A 94 -15.43 8.40 9.08
C ASN A 94 -14.94 6.95 8.99
N ALA A 95 -13.92 6.59 9.77
CA ALA A 95 -13.33 5.25 9.76
C ALA A 95 -14.35 4.13 10.06
N ALA A 96 -15.24 4.35 11.03
CA ALA A 96 -16.23 3.35 11.42
C ALA A 96 -17.28 3.10 10.34
N ASN A 97 -17.71 4.13 9.61
CA ASN A 97 -18.63 3.98 8.49
C ASN A 97 -17.97 3.30 7.29
N GLN A 98 -16.71 3.59 7.01
CA GLN A 98 -15.97 2.92 5.95
C GLN A 98 -15.82 1.42 6.21
N MET A 99 -15.54 1.05 7.47
CA MET A 99 -15.48 -0.33 7.91
C MET A 99 -16.86 -1.00 7.89
N ASN A 100 -17.87 -0.45 8.59
CA ASN A 100 -19.10 -1.19 8.86
C ASN A 100 -20.20 -1.05 7.80
N THR A 101 -20.14 -0.02 6.97
CA THR A 101 -21.23 0.32 6.03
C THR A 101 -20.80 0.20 4.59
N HIS A 102 -19.70 0.87 4.21
CA HIS A 102 -19.30 1.00 2.81
C HIS A 102 -18.47 -0.16 2.31
N SER A 103 -17.28 -0.41 2.87
CA SER A 103 -16.41 -1.47 2.35
C SER A 103 -16.70 -2.82 2.98
N LYS A 104 -16.91 -2.88 4.30
CA LYS A 104 -17.00 -4.16 5.04
C LYS A 104 -15.83 -5.10 4.74
N MET A 105 -14.68 -4.52 4.41
CA MET A 105 -13.50 -5.28 3.97
C MET A 105 -12.94 -6.15 5.10
N ASN A 106 -13.30 -5.85 6.35
CA ASN A 106 -13.03 -6.71 7.50
C ASN A 106 -13.68 -8.10 7.39
N ILE A 107 -14.81 -8.24 6.69
CA ILE A 107 -15.44 -9.55 6.44
C ILE A 107 -14.56 -10.40 5.52
N ILE A 108 -14.00 -9.78 4.47
CA ILE A 108 -13.10 -10.47 3.54
C ILE A 108 -11.79 -10.83 4.24
N ALA A 109 -11.29 -9.93 5.08
CA ALA A 109 -10.08 -10.12 5.89
C ALA A 109 -10.12 -11.36 6.79
N ASP A 110 -11.28 -11.67 7.39
CA ASP A 110 -11.47 -12.87 8.24
C ASP A 110 -11.19 -14.18 7.49
N THR A 111 -11.52 -14.23 6.20
CA THR A 111 -11.37 -15.43 5.36
C THR A 111 -10.09 -15.44 4.53
N ALA A 112 -9.54 -14.26 4.23
CA ALA A 112 -8.47 -14.14 3.25
C ALA A 112 -7.11 -13.75 3.85
N HIS A 113 -7.02 -13.67 5.17
CA HIS A 113 -5.79 -13.55 5.94
C HIS A 113 -5.00 -12.27 5.64
N PHE A 114 -5.63 -11.10 5.83
CA PHE A 114 -4.97 -9.79 5.75
C PHE A 114 -5.46 -8.83 6.83
N LEU A 115 -4.64 -7.85 7.16
CA LEU A 115 -4.93 -6.79 8.13
C LEU A 115 -5.56 -5.59 7.42
N VAL A 116 -6.42 -4.83 8.11
CA VAL A 116 -7.03 -3.62 7.53
C VAL A 116 -6.93 -2.42 8.47
N ALA A 117 -6.29 -1.36 8.01
CA ALA A 117 -6.28 -0.07 8.69
C ALA A 117 -7.37 0.84 8.10
N TYR A 118 -8.25 1.38 8.95
CA TYR A 118 -9.28 2.37 8.62
C TYR A 118 -8.94 3.70 9.29
N PRO A 119 -8.31 4.63 8.57
CA PRO A 119 -7.83 5.87 9.15
C PRO A 119 -8.93 6.92 9.29
N GLU A 120 -8.87 7.78 10.32
CA GLU A 120 -9.80 8.90 10.49
C GLU A 120 -9.25 10.18 9.82
N GLY A 121 -10.00 10.68 8.85
CA GLY A 121 -9.73 11.90 8.11
C GLY A 121 -10.00 13.16 8.95
N LYS A 122 -9.34 14.26 8.60
CA LYS A 122 -9.53 15.55 9.26
C LYS A 122 -10.42 16.47 8.44
N GLN A 123 -10.82 17.59 9.04
CA GLN A 123 -11.68 18.57 8.38
C GLN A 123 -10.98 19.15 7.14
N VAL A 124 -11.51 18.83 5.95
CA VAL A 124 -11.08 19.39 4.68
C VAL A 124 -12.25 20.07 3.98
N ASN A 125 -11.98 21.20 3.33
CA ASN A 125 -12.96 21.84 2.48
C ASN A 125 -12.90 21.25 1.07
N PHE A 126 -13.96 20.56 0.67
CA PHE A 126 -14.12 20.08 -0.70
C PHE A 126 -15.01 21.07 -1.47
N PRO A 127 -14.53 21.72 -2.53
CA PRO A 127 -15.31 22.70 -3.28
C PRO A 127 -16.65 22.13 -3.76
N GLY A 128 -17.75 22.80 -3.40
CA GLY A 128 -19.11 22.36 -3.71
C GLY A 128 -19.75 21.41 -2.68
N PHE A 129 -18.96 20.81 -1.78
CA PHE A 129 -19.43 19.88 -0.74
C PHE A 129 -19.16 20.37 0.69
N GLY A 130 -18.38 21.44 0.85
CA GLY A 130 -18.14 22.13 2.13
C GLY A 130 -17.02 21.50 2.97
N THR A 131 -16.92 21.93 4.23
CA THR A 131 -15.93 21.46 5.18
C THR A 131 -16.46 20.30 6.01
N ALA A 132 -15.79 19.15 5.94
CA ALA A 132 -16.13 17.94 6.68
C ALA A 132 -14.89 17.02 6.78
N PRO A 133 -14.93 15.93 7.56
CA PRO A 133 -13.86 14.95 7.58
C PRO A 133 -13.56 14.40 6.18
N GLY A 134 -12.28 14.28 5.85
CA GLY A 134 -11.77 13.76 4.57
C GLY A 134 -10.26 13.90 4.49
N TRP A 135 -9.76 13.89 3.25
CA TRP A 135 -8.34 13.81 2.92
C TRP A 135 -7.89 14.95 2.02
N VAL A 136 -6.67 15.41 2.24
CA VAL A 136 -5.99 16.37 1.36
C VAL A 136 -5.57 15.66 0.07
N VAL A 137 -6.14 16.08 -1.06
CA VAL A 137 -5.79 15.63 -2.41
C VAL A 137 -5.36 16.81 -3.28
N PRO A 138 -4.40 16.62 -4.21
CA PRO A 138 -3.79 17.71 -4.97
C PRO A 138 -4.81 18.61 -5.67
N SER A 139 -4.61 19.92 -5.54
CA SER A 139 -5.40 20.99 -6.18
C SER A 139 -6.88 21.10 -5.80
N VAL A 140 -7.41 20.26 -4.91
CA VAL A 140 -8.85 20.24 -4.58
C VAL A 140 -9.14 20.55 -3.11
N THR A 141 -8.53 19.83 -2.16
CA THR A 141 -8.91 19.87 -0.74
C THR A 141 -7.78 20.35 0.20
N ALA A 142 -6.90 21.23 -0.29
CA ALA A 142 -5.77 21.72 0.48
C ALA A 142 -6.19 22.50 1.75
N VAL A 143 -5.56 22.19 2.88
CA VAL A 143 -5.70 22.87 4.17
C VAL A 143 -4.31 23.08 4.77
N ASP A 144 -3.99 24.31 5.16
CA ASP A 144 -2.70 24.63 5.78
C ASP A 144 -2.46 23.78 7.04
N GLY A 145 -1.29 23.15 7.11
CA GLY A 145 -0.85 22.37 8.26
C GLY A 145 -1.38 20.93 8.34
N GLN A 146 -2.35 20.54 7.50
CA GLN A 146 -2.79 19.14 7.44
C GLN A 146 -1.85 18.31 6.55
N ASN A 147 -1.18 17.32 7.14
CA ASN A 147 -0.30 16.40 6.44
C ASN A 147 -0.80 14.96 6.58
N ASP A 148 -1.73 14.56 5.70
CA ASP A 148 -2.27 13.21 5.70
C ASP A 148 -1.26 12.16 5.24
N LEU A 149 -0.28 12.53 4.40
CA LEU A 149 0.80 11.62 3.99
C LEU A 149 1.68 11.23 5.18
N ALA A 150 2.10 12.20 6.00
CA ALA A 150 2.84 11.93 7.24
C ALA A 150 2.04 11.06 8.22
N PHE A 151 0.71 11.19 8.22
CA PHE A 151 -0.15 10.32 9.01
C PHE A 151 -0.15 8.88 8.49
N VAL A 152 -0.22 8.66 7.17
CA VAL A 152 -0.10 7.31 6.58
C VAL A 152 1.25 6.69 6.95
N GLY A 153 2.36 7.41 6.76
CA GLY A 153 3.69 6.91 7.11
C GLY A 153 3.81 6.55 8.60
N ARG A 154 3.34 7.42 9.50
CA ARG A 154 3.38 7.14 10.94
C ARG A 154 2.48 5.98 11.36
N MET A 155 1.35 5.80 10.69
CA MET A 155 0.46 4.69 10.93
C MET A 155 1.07 3.37 10.49
N LEU A 156 1.75 3.33 9.34
CA LEU A 156 2.47 2.15 8.91
C LEU A 156 3.50 1.71 9.95
N THR A 157 4.34 2.64 10.44
CA THR A 157 5.30 2.36 11.51
C THR A 157 4.61 1.82 12.77
N ASP A 158 3.54 2.48 13.24
CA ASP A 158 2.81 2.03 14.43
C ASP A 158 2.21 0.62 14.29
N ILE A 159 1.78 0.25 13.07
CA ILE A 159 1.26 -1.08 12.77
C ILE A 159 2.41 -2.09 12.76
N GLN A 160 3.51 -1.82 12.04
CA GLN A 160 4.68 -2.71 11.98
C GLN A 160 5.31 -2.97 13.35
N ASP A 161 5.28 -1.98 14.25
CA ASP A 161 5.77 -2.12 15.62
C ASP A 161 4.88 -3.03 16.50
N THR A 162 3.64 -3.31 16.07
CA THR A 162 2.66 -4.04 16.88
C THR A 162 2.22 -5.37 16.30
N VAL A 163 2.31 -5.53 14.98
CA VAL A 163 1.94 -6.76 14.26
C VAL A 163 2.93 -7.04 13.13
N ASN A 164 3.19 -8.30 12.87
CA ASN A 164 4.00 -8.80 11.76
C ASN A 164 3.27 -8.60 10.41
N VAL A 165 3.71 -7.58 9.65
CA VAL A 165 3.16 -7.19 8.34
C VAL A 165 4.05 -7.71 7.22
N ASP A 166 3.45 -8.22 6.16
CA ASP A 166 4.14 -8.53 4.91
C ASP A 166 4.41 -7.23 4.13
N GLU A 167 5.64 -6.73 4.20
CA GLU A 167 6.05 -5.46 3.57
C GLU A 167 5.95 -5.50 2.04
N GLY A 168 6.04 -6.70 1.44
CA GLY A 168 5.79 -6.91 0.02
C GLY A 168 4.32 -6.87 -0.36
N ARG A 169 3.39 -6.72 0.59
CA ARG A 169 1.94 -6.76 0.36
C ARG A 169 1.18 -5.68 1.13
N ILE A 170 1.66 -4.45 1.01
CA ILE A 170 0.98 -3.26 1.53
C ILE A 170 0.18 -2.61 0.40
N HIS A 171 -1.12 -2.42 0.61
CA HIS A 171 -2.04 -1.92 -0.41
C HIS A 171 -2.88 -0.75 0.11
N ALA A 172 -3.39 0.09 -0.79
CA ALA A 172 -4.28 1.19 -0.42
C ALA A 172 -5.59 1.18 -1.22
N THR A 173 -6.69 1.41 -0.52
CA THR A 173 -8.01 1.59 -1.10
C THR A 173 -8.83 2.66 -0.41
N GLY A 174 -9.98 2.99 -0.98
CA GLY A 174 -10.92 3.92 -0.37
C GLY A 174 -12.14 4.18 -1.25
N TRP A 175 -13.03 5.02 -0.73
CA TRP A 175 -14.25 5.44 -1.42
C TRP A 175 -14.26 6.95 -1.66
N SER A 176 -14.69 7.40 -2.84
CA SER A 176 -14.89 8.83 -3.16
C SER A 176 -13.59 9.64 -2.93
N ASN A 177 -13.60 10.68 -2.08
CA ASN A 177 -12.38 11.40 -1.68
C ASN A 177 -11.29 10.48 -1.07
N GLY A 178 -11.65 9.37 -0.43
CA GLY A 178 -10.72 8.34 0.02
C GLY A 178 -10.11 7.51 -1.12
N CYS A 179 -10.86 7.26 -2.20
CA CYS A 179 -10.34 6.63 -3.43
C CYS A 179 -9.35 7.57 -4.12
N MET A 180 -9.68 8.86 -4.23
CA MET A 180 -8.76 9.90 -4.70
C MET A 180 -7.48 9.92 -3.88
N PHE A 181 -7.61 9.86 -2.54
CA PHE A 181 -6.46 9.84 -1.65
C PHE A 181 -5.64 8.55 -1.75
N ALA A 182 -6.26 7.39 -1.96
CA ALA A 182 -5.55 6.13 -2.18
C ALA A 182 -4.61 6.21 -3.39
N PHE A 183 -5.07 6.76 -4.53
CA PHE A 183 -4.21 7.00 -5.68
C PHE A 183 -3.08 7.97 -5.37
N TYR A 184 -3.38 9.05 -4.62
CA TYR A 184 -2.35 10.01 -4.24
C TYR A 184 -1.28 9.38 -3.34
N VAL A 185 -1.68 8.64 -2.31
CA VAL A 185 -0.79 7.91 -1.40
C VAL A 185 0.08 6.93 -2.19
N GLY A 186 -0.49 6.14 -3.10
CA GLY A 186 0.30 5.23 -3.95
C GLY A 186 1.36 5.95 -4.79
N CYS A 187 1.03 7.13 -5.33
CA CYS A 187 1.98 7.97 -6.08
C CYS A 187 3.04 8.65 -5.21
N GLN A 188 2.80 8.86 -3.91
CA GLN A 188 3.77 9.50 -3.01
C GLN A 188 4.65 8.49 -2.26
N PHE A 189 4.16 7.27 -2.12
CA PHE A 189 4.82 6.17 -1.40
C PHE A 189 4.99 4.97 -2.33
N GLU A 190 5.57 5.21 -3.50
CA GLU A 190 5.77 4.21 -4.56
C GLU A 190 6.65 3.04 -4.08
N GLU A 191 7.52 3.25 -3.09
CA GLU A 191 8.37 2.23 -2.46
C GLU A 191 7.66 1.37 -1.40
N ILE A 192 6.44 1.74 -1.02
CA ILE A 192 5.68 1.09 0.07
C ILE A 192 4.46 0.36 -0.48
N PHE A 193 3.67 1.03 -1.30
CA PHE A 193 2.41 0.45 -1.78
C PHE A 193 2.65 -0.43 -3.01
N ALA A 194 2.36 -1.72 -2.84
CA ALA A 194 2.38 -2.73 -3.90
C ALA A 194 1.37 -2.41 -5.00
N SER A 195 0.15 -2.06 -4.59
CA SER A 195 -0.93 -1.70 -5.49
C SER A 195 -1.93 -0.77 -4.82
N VAL A 196 -2.66 -0.02 -5.63
CA VAL A 196 -3.74 0.84 -5.14
C VAL A 196 -5.02 0.60 -5.93
N GLY A 197 -6.17 0.79 -5.31
CA GLY A 197 -7.42 0.81 -6.07
C GLY A 197 -8.57 1.34 -5.27
N GLY A 198 -9.71 1.63 -5.87
CA GLY A 198 -10.82 2.16 -5.08
C GLY A 198 -12.08 2.40 -5.88
N VAL A 199 -13.07 2.95 -5.17
CA VAL A 199 -14.43 3.08 -5.67
C VAL A 199 -14.86 4.54 -5.74
N SER A 200 -15.44 4.94 -6.86
CA SER A 200 -16.09 6.24 -7.07
C SER A 200 -15.22 7.48 -6.86
N GLY A 201 -13.90 7.40 -7.08
CA GLY A 201 -12.99 8.54 -6.92
C GLY A 201 -11.81 8.52 -7.89
N PRO A 202 -12.00 8.96 -9.15
CA PRO A 202 -10.91 9.10 -10.11
C PRO A 202 -9.95 10.22 -9.67
N MET A 203 -8.77 10.26 -10.27
CA MET A 203 -7.74 11.26 -9.99
C MET A 203 -8.26 12.70 -10.07
N THR A 204 -7.75 13.57 -9.19
CA THR A 204 -8.00 15.01 -9.28
C THR A 204 -7.13 15.63 -10.38
N VAL A 205 -7.50 16.83 -10.83
CA VAL A 205 -6.77 17.56 -11.89
C VAL A 205 -5.30 17.85 -11.54
N GLY A 206 -4.94 17.88 -10.25
CA GLY A 206 -3.58 18.12 -9.79
C GLY A 206 -2.73 16.86 -9.64
N MET A 207 -3.34 15.67 -9.63
CA MET A 207 -2.60 14.44 -9.39
C MET A 207 -1.61 14.05 -10.49
N PRO A 208 -1.88 14.26 -11.81
CA PRO A 208 -0.88 13.96 -12.84
C PRO A 208 0.46 14.67 -12.62
N ASP A 209 0.42 15.91 -12.12
CA ASP A 209 1.64 16.67 -11.79
C ASP A 209 2.27 16.26 -10.47
N ALA A 210 1.51 15.70 -9.53
CA ALA A 210 2.00 15.23 -8.23
C ALA A 210 2.56 13.81 -8.28
N CYS A 211 2.12 13.00 -9.25
CA CYS A 211 2.50 11.60 -9.44
C CYS A 211 3.68 11.48 -10.43
N ARG A 212 4.85 12.04 -10.07
CA ARG A 212 6.03 12.15 -10.96
C ARG A 212 7.03 11.02 -10.86
N GLY A 213 6.89 10.10 -9.89
CA GLY A 213 7.82 9.00 -9.78
C GLY A 213 7.79 8.12 -11.03
N SER A 214 8.85 7.34 -11.23
CA SER A 214 9.02 6.51 -12.42
C SER A 214 8.59 5.06 -12.21
N ARG A 215 8.14 4.68 -11.01
CA ARG A 215 7.81 3.30 -10.71
C ARG A 215 6.43 2.92 -11.27
N PRO A 216 6.32 1.80 -12.01
CA PRO A 216 5.02 1.22 -12.31
C PRO A 216 4.24 0.92 -11.03
N LEU A 217 2.93 1.14 -11.05
CA LEU A 217 2.05 0.93 -9.91
C LEU A 217 0.78 0.21 -10.38
N SER A 218 0.52 -0.98 -9.85
CA SER A 218 -0.72 -1.69 -10.17
C SER A 218 -1.92 -0.90 -9.64
N THR A 219 -2.88 -0.62 -10.52
CA THR A 219 -4.07 0.18 -10.20
C THR A 219 -5.39 -0.47 -10.57
N LEU A 220 -6.41 -0.30 -9.70
CA LEU A 220 -7.78 -0.69 -9.97
C LEU A 220 -8.75 0.46 -9.69
N LEU A 221 -9.67 0.75 -10.61
CA LEU A 221 -10.78 1.68 -10.37
C LEU A 221 -12.12 0.96 -10.54
N ILE A 222 -13.07 1.25 -9.66
CA ILE A 222 -14.49 0.89 -9.84
C ILE A 222 -15.29 2.19 -9.87
N HIS A 223 -16.08 2.42 -10.92
CA HIS A 223 -16.84 3.67 -11.02
C HIS A 223 -18.13 3.52 -11.82
N GLY A 224 -19.20 4.14 -11.32
CA GLY A 224 -20.53 4.15 -11.93
C GLY A 224 -20.69 5.19 -13.05
N THR A 225 -21.25 4.80 -14.20
CA THR A 225 -21.46 5.74 -15.32
C THR A 225 -22.59 6.74 -15.06
N ALA A 226 -23.46 6.47 -14.09
CA ALA A 226 -24.55 7.35 -13.64
C ALA A 226 -24.31 7.95 -12.24
N ASP A 227 -23.06 7.97 -11.76
CA ASP A 227 -22.67 8.57 -10.49
C ASP A 227 -23.06 10.07 -10.43
N PRO A 228 -24.00 10.47 -9.53
CA PRO A 228 -24.50 11.84 -9.47
C PRO A 228 -23.60 12.77 -8.64
N VAL A 229 -22.60 12.24 -7.92
CA VAL A 229 -21.72 12.99 -7.02
C VAL A 229 -20.39 13.28 -7.70
N VAL A 230 -19.80 12.25 -8.31
CA VAL A 230 -18.59 12.33 -9.13
C VAL A 230 -18.93 11.83 -10.53
N PRO A 231 -19.44 12.71 -11.41
CA PRO A 231 -19.91 12.33 -12.73
C PRO A 231 -18.84 11.62 -13.54
N PHE A 232 -19.26 10.69 -14.39
CA PHE A 232 -18.36 9.94 -15.28
C PHE A 232 -17.48 10.85 -16.15
N THR A 233 -18.00 12.02 -16.52
CA THR A 233 -17.30 13.07 -17.29
C THR A 233 -16.37 13.95 -16.46
N GLY A 234 -16.20 13.67 -15.16
CA GLY A 234 -15.42 14.48 -14.24
C GLY A 234 -16.15 15.73 -13.74
N ILE A 235 -15.47 16.47 -12.87
CA ILE A 235 -15.93 17.78 -12.35
C ILE A 235 -14.93 18.84 -12.84
N PRO A 236 -15.35 19.82 -13.66
CA PRO A 236 -14.44 20.80 -14.24
C PRO A 236 -13.52 21.46 -13.22
N ASN A 237 -12.21 21.44 -13.50
CA ASN A 237 -11.13 21.99 -12.66
C ASN A 237 -10.93 21.31 -11.29
N LEU A 238 -11.62 20.22 -10.99
CA LEU A 238 -11.47 19.51 -9.70
C LEU A 238 -11.10 18.05 -9.92
N VAL A 239 -11.90 17.32 -10.70
CA VAL A 239 -11.82 15.87 -10.85
C VAL A 239 -11.77 15.52 -12.33
N LEU A 240 -10.81 14.67 -12.73
CA LEU A 240 -10.66 14.24 -14.12
C LEU A 240 -11.87 13.39 -14.57
N PRO A 241 -12.19 13.35 -15.87
CA PRO A 241 -13.08 12.33 -16.42
C PRO A 241 -12.62 10.94 -16.00
N VAL A 242 -13.56 10.08 -15.62
CA VAL A 242 -13.26 8.77 -15.03
C VAL A 242 -12.29 7.93 -15.89
N PRO A 243 -12.46 7.81 -17.23
CA PRO A 243 -11.53 7.04 -18.07
C PRO A 243 -10.10 7.58 -18.11
N GLU A 244 -9.84 8.83 -17.72
CA GLU A 244 -8.49 9.39 -17.72
C GLU A 244 -7.63 8.82 -16.59
N THR A 245 -8.21 8.35 -15.48
CA THR A 245 -7.45 7.72 -14.40
C THR A 245 -6.81 6.39 -14.82
N PRO A 246 -7.56 5.38 -15.31
CA PRO A 246 -6.94 4.15 -15.79
C PRO A 246 -6.07 4.41 -17.03
N SER A 247 -6.41 5.38 -17.89
CA SER A 247 -5.54 5.75 -19.02
C SER A 247 -4.20 6.34 -18.58
N PHE A 248 -4.19 7.16 -17.52
CA PHE A 248 -2.96 7.72 -16.93
C PHE A 248 -2.07 6.60 -16.41
N PHE A 249 -2.61 5.70 -15.58
CA PHE A 249 -1.83 4.59 -15.03
C PHE A 249 -1.43 3.57 -16.10
N ALA A 250 -2.26 3.30 -17.10
CA ALA A 250 -1.88 2.45 -18.23
C ALA A 250 -0.68 3.05 -19.01
N ALA A 251 -0.68 4.36 -19.25
CA ALA A 251 0.45 5.04 -19.87
C ALA A 251 1.71 5.02 -18.99
N ARG A 252 1.54 5.27 -17.68
CA ARG A 252 2.62 5.22 -16.69
C ARG A 252 3.26 3.83 -16.61
N ASN A 253 2.44 2.79 -16.61
CA ASN A 253 2.85 1.39 -16.56
C ASN A 253 3.24 0.82 -17.93
N ASN A 254 3.35 1.68 -18.95
CA ASN A 254 3.71 1.33 -20.33
C ASN A 254 2.89 0.13 -20.88
N CYS A 255 1.60 0.10 -20.58
CA CYS A 255 0.68 -0.92 -21.07
C CYS A 255 0.37 -0.74 -22.55
N SER A 256 -0.22 -1.77 -23.14
CA SER A 256 -0.77 -1.70 -24.50
C SER A 256 -1.80 -0.59 -24.61
N ARG A 257 -1.84 0.07 -25.77
CA ARG A 257 -2.85 1.11 -26.05
C ARG A 257 -4.25 0.54 -26.17
N ASP A 258 -4.38 -0.68 -26.68
CA ASP A 258 -5.65 -1.37 -26.82
C ASP A 258 -6.01 -2.06 -25.52
N SER A 259 -7.19 -1.76 -24.96
CA SER A 259 -7.73 -2.43 -23.78
C SER A 259 -8.58 -3.64 -24.18
N ILE A 260 -8.66 -4.60 -23.26
CA ILE A 260 -9.53 -5.77 -23.35
C ILE A 260 -10.81 -5.45 -22.59
N LEU A 261 -11.96 -5.67 -23.22
CA LEU A 261 -13.28 -5.45 -22.63
C LEU A 261 -13.95 -6.79 -22.36
N THR A 262 -14.33 -7.02 -21.11
CA THR A 262 -15.08 -8.20 -20.68
C THR A 262 -16.40 -7.76 -20.06
N PHE A 263 -17.51 -8.18 -20.65
CA PHE A 263 -18.85 -7.95 -20.10
C PHE A 263 -19.12 -9.01 -19.05
N LEU A 264 -19.24 -8.61 -17.78
CA LEU A 264 -19.52 -9.55 -16.69
C LEU A 264 -21.00 -9.97 -16.73
N PRO A 265 -21.34 -11.17 -16.21
CA PRO A 265 -22.72 -11.60 -16.10
C PRO A 265 -23.55 -10.63 -15.21
N ASP A 266 -24.73 -10.27 -15.69
CA ASP A 266 -25.78 -9.59 -14.91
C ASP A 266 -26.48 -10.63 -14.03
N VAL A 267 -25.97 -10.83 -12.81
CA VAL A 267 -26.50 -11.82 -11.86
C VAL A 267 -27.63 -11.23 -11.02
N ASP A 268 -27.69 -9.90 -10.84
CA ASP A 268 -28.81 -9.20 -10.22
C ASP A 268 -29.46 -8.17 -11.15
N SER A 269 -30.26 -8.68 -12.07
CA SER A 269 -31.03 -7.86 -13.02
C SER A 269 -32.02 -6.86 -12.38
N THR A 270 -32.20 -6.85 -11.05
CA THR A 270 -33.10 -5.90 -10.37
C THR A 270 -32.43 -4.57 -10.03
N ASP A 271 -31.09 -4.53 -10.06
CA ASP A 271 -30.31 -3.36 -9.69
C ASP A 271 -30.18 -2.31 -10.82
N GLN A 272 -30.64 -2.68 -12.02
CA GLN A 272 -30.64 -1.84 -13.24
C GLN A 272 -29.25 -1.33 -13.65
N SER A 273 -28.21 -2.08 -13.32
CA SER A 273 -26.83 -1.83 -13.67
C SER A 273 -26.19 -3.10 -14.24
N THR A 274 -25.02 -2.94 -14.88
CA THR A 274 -24.20 -4.08 -15.34
C THR A 274 -22.73 -3.68 -15.22
N VAL A 275 -21.81 -4.63 -15.32
CA VAL A 275 -20.37 -4.34 -15.20
C VAL A 275 -19.63 -4.70 -16.48
N THR A 276 -18.84 -3.75 -16.98
CA THR A 276 -17.81 -4.00 -17.99
C THR A 276 -16.44 -3.89 -17.32
N LEU A 277 -15.72 -5.00 -17.28
CA LEU A 277 -14.31 -5.05 -16.90
C LEU A 277 -13.45 -4.60 -18.08
N ILE A 278 -12.56 -3.65 -17.84
CA ILE A 278 -11.63 -3.09 -18.82
C ILE A 278 -10.22 -3.30 -18.30
N GLU A 279 -9.44 -4.10 -19.01
CA GLU A 279 -8.06 -4.45 -18.65
C GLU A 279 -7.09 -3.86 -19.67
N TYR A 280 -5.97 -3.31 -19.19
CA TYR A 280 -4.91 -2.78 -20.04
C TYR A 280 -3.75 -3.77 -20.06
N PRO A 281 -3.60 -4.61 -21.10
CA PRO A 281 -2.66 -5.73 -21.09
C PRO A 281 -1.22 -5.30 -21.41
N ASN A 282 -0.27 -6.22 -21.15
CA ASN A 282 1.16 -6.06 -21.45
C ASN A 282 1.78 -4.79 -20.84
N CYS A 283 1.38 -4.42 -19.63
CA CYS A 283 2.08 -3.41 -18.86
C CYS A 283 3.53 -3.87 -18.66
N GLN A 284 4.47 -3.01 -19.05
CA GLN A 284 5.87 -3.23 -18.73
C GLN A 284 6.11 -2.65 -17.35
N GLY A 285 6.15 -3.53 -16.37
CA GLY A 285 6.86 -3.24 -15.14
C GLY A 285 8.34 -2.99 -15.41
N GLY A 286 9.12 -2.63 -14.40
CA GLY A 286 10.58 -2.52 -14.54
C GLY A 286 11.20 -3.79 -15.14
N HIS A 287 12.48 -3.75 -15.51
CA HIS A 287 13.20 -4.81 -16.25
C HIS A 287 13.15 -6.24 -15.62
N LEU A 288 12.51 -6.43 -14.46
CA LEU A 288 12.41 -7.67 -13.69
C LEU A 288 11.00 -7.96 -13.09
N ASP A 289 9.90 -7.37 -13.60
CA ASP A 289 8.60 -7.30 -12.88
C ASP A 289 7.65 -8.50 -13.03
N PRO A 290 7.05 -9.04 -11.95
CA PRO A 290 5.73 -9.67 -12.04
C PRO A 290 4.68 -8.75 -12.71
N ALA A 291 3.54 -9.30 -13.10
CA ALA A 291 2.57 -8.59 -13.92
C ALA A 291 2.01 -7.32 -13.23
N ILE A 292 2.47 -6.14 -13.64
CA ILE A 292 1.80 -4.88 -13.34
C ILE A 292 0.44 -4.87 -14.04
N GLU A 293 -0.60 -4.46 -13.33
CA GLU A 293 -1.96 -4.45 -13.85
C GLU A 293 -2.60 -3.06 -13.72
N THR A 294 -3.26 -2.61 -14.77
CA THR A 294 -4.19 -1.49 -14.71
C THR A 294 -5.58 -1.98 -15.11
N VAL A 295 -6.53 -1.88 -14.18
CA VAL A 295 -7.86 -2.47 -14.29
C VAL A 295 -8.93 -1.43 -14.01
N PHE A 296 -10.02 -1.47 -14.78
CA PHE A 296 -11.17 -0.59 -14.58
C PHE A 296 -12.49 -1.36 -14.68
N TYR A 297 -13.24 -1.41 -13.58
CA TYR A 297 -14.61 -1.87 -13.53
C TYR A 297 -15.54 -0.69 -13.80
N ARG A 298 -16.04 -0.62 -15.03
CA ARG A 298 -17.06 0.36 -15.42
C ARG A 298 -18.43 -0.20 -15.11
N VAL A 299 -19.08 0.37 -14.09
CA VAL A 299 -20.44 -0.03 -13.69
C VAL A 299 -21.45 0.78 -14.49
N GLU A 300 -21.99 0.19 -15.54
CA GLU A 300 -22.99 0.82 -16.40
C GLU A 300 -24.26 1.12 -15.60
N ASN A 301 -24.75 2.36 -15.68
CA ASN A 301 -25.87 2.88 -14.87
C ASN A 301 -25.66 2.81 -13.34
N GLY A 302 -24.46 2.46 -12.87
CA GLY A 302 -24.10 2.50 -11.45
C GLY A 302 -24.03 3.93 -10.91
N GLY A 303 -24.39 4.11 -9.64
CA GLY A 303 -24.32 5.36 -8.90
C GLY A 303 -23.01 5.59 -8.13
N HIS A 304 -23.06 6.50 -7.16
CA HIS A 304 -21.98 6.75 -6.20
C HIS A 304 -22.06 5.75 -5.03
N ALA A 305 -21.85 4.46 -5.32
CA ALA A 305 -22.07 3.39 -4.36
C ALA A 305 -20.95 2.35 -4.40
N TRP A 306 -20.76 1.65 -3.28
CA TRP A 306 -19.84 0.53 -3.19
C TRP A 306 -20.55 -0.77 -3.61
N PRO A 307 -20.14 -1.45 -4.71
CA PRO A 307 -20.84 -2.64 -5.19
C PRO A 307 -20.92 -3.76 -4.14
N GLY A 308 -22.07 -4.43 -4.06
CA GLY A 308 -22.34 -5.51 -3.11
C GLY A 308 -22.77 -5.05 -1.71
N THR A 309 -22.92 -3.74 -1.47
CA THR A 309 -23.36 -3.20 -0.17
C THR A 309 -24.83 -2.77 -0.16
N ALA A 310 -25.36 -2.39 1.01
CA ALA A 310 -26.76 -1.99 1.12
C ALA A 310 -27.06 -0.81 0.16
N PRO A 311 -28.27 -0.73 -0.43
CA PRO A 311 -28.57 0.29 -1.43
C PRO A 311 -28.28 1.70 -0.91
N ASP A 312 -27.46 2.44 -1.65
CA ASP A 312 -27.20 3.85 -1.37
C ASP A 312 -28.25 4.74 -2.07
N PHE A 313 -28.56 5.90 -1.49
CA PHE A 313 -29.47 6.88 -2.09
C PHE A 313 -28.84 7.69 -3.22
N LEU A 314 -27.56 7.43 -3.53
CA LEU A 314 -26.75 8.17 -4.51
C LEU A 314 -26.66 7.46 -5.87
N GLY A 315 -27.76 6.81 -6.29
CA GLY A 315 -27.88 6.08 -7.55
C GLY A 315 -27.88 4.56 -7.37
N ASN A 316 -27.85 3.81 -8.46
CA ASN A 316 -27.95 2.35 -8.40
C ASN A 316 -26.70 1.74 -7.75
N THR A 317 -26.89 0.89 -6.75
CA THR A 317 -25.82 0.05 -6.20
C THR A 317 -25.80 -1.25 -6.98
N ASN A 318 -24.68 -1.58 -7.60
CA ASN A 318 -24.54 -2.83 -8.35
C ASN A 318 -24.33 -4.02 -7.40
N TYR A 319 -24.95 -5.15 -7.70
CA TYR A 319 -24.86 -6.41 -6.97
C TYR A 319 -24.29 -7.54 -7.81
N ASP A 320 -23.83 -7.26 -9.03
CA ASP A 320 -23.17 -8.27 -9.88
C ASP A 320 -21.79 -8.65 -9.37
N ILE A 321 -21.13 -7.73 -8.68
CA ILE A 321 -19.82 -7.91 -8.06
C ILE A 321 -19.83 -7.46 -6.61
N ASN A 322 -18.95 -8.05 -5.79
CA ASN A 322 -18.60 -7.51 -4.48
C ASN A 322 -17.33 -6.67 -4.62
N GLY A 323 -17.44 -5.35 -4.47
CA GLY A 323 -16.32 -4.45 -4.70
C GLY A 323 -15.10 -4.72 -3.80
N SER A 324 -15.32 -5.18 -2.56
CA SER A 324 -14.21 -5.51 -1.65
C SER A 324 -13.52 -6.83 -1.98
N GLU A 325 -14.26 -7.81 -2.50
CA GLU A 325 -13.67 -9.06 -3.01
C GLU A 325 -12.85 -8.79 -4.26
N GLU A 326 -13.38 -8.03 -5.22
CA GLU A 326 -12.65 -7.66 -6.45
C GLU A 326 -11.36 -6.88 -6.14
N ILE A 327 -11.43 -5.90 -5.25
CA ILE A 327 -10.25 -5.14 -4.79
C ILE A 327 -9.23 -6.08 -4.11
N TRP A 328 -9.69 -7.00 -3.26
CA TRP A 328 -8.77 -7.93 -2.60
C TRP A 328 -8.14 -8.92 -3.59
N HIS A 329 -8.91 -9.50 -4.52
CA HIS A 329 -8.38 -10.38 -5.56
C HIS A 329 -7.32 -9.69 -6.40
N PHE A 330 -7.53 -8.42 -6.72
CA PHE A 330 -6.54 -7.59 -7.36
C PHE A 330 -5.28 -7.38 -6.49
N PHE A 331 -5.42 -6.99 -5.23
CA PHE A 331 -4.28 -6.80 -4.32
C PHE A 331 -3.47 -8.08 -4.11
N LYS A 332 -4.14 -9.21 -3.87
CA LYS A 332 -3.51 -10.52 -3.64
C LYS A 332 -2.61 -10.95 -4.79
N ARG A 333 -2.97 -10.64 -6.03
CA ARG A 333 -2.17 -11.01 -7.23
C ARG A 333 -1.19 -9.92 -7.69
N ASN A 334 -1.22 -8.76 -7.06
CA ASN A 334 -0.30 -7.64 -7.31
C ASN A 334 0.53 -7.32 -6.05
N PRO A 335 1.36 -8.27 -5.56
CA PRO A 335 2.34 -7.94 -4.52
C PRO A 335 3.37 -6.95 -5.05
N TYR A 336 4.07 -6.28 -4.13
CA TYR A 336 5.17 -5.39 -4.46
C TYR A 336 6.17 -6.19 -5.29
N PRO A 337 6.49 -5.74 -6.50
CA PRO A 337 7.62 -6.27 -7.23
C PRO A 337 8.86 -5.98 -6.41
N VAL A 338 9.46 -6.98 -5.77
CA VAL A 338 10.83 -6.84 -5.29
C VAL A 338 11.72 -6.79 -6.54
N ILE A 339 11.76 -5.60 -7.17
CA ILE A 339 12.64 -5.28 -8.27
C ILE A 339 13.45 -4.10 -7.82
N ILE A 340 14.69 -4.40 -7.54
CA ILE A 340 15.67 -3.37 -7.40
C ILE A 340 16.56 -3.50 -8.62
N PRO A 341 16.40 -2.62 -9.64
CA PRO A 341 17.05 -2.82 -10.91
C PRO A 341 18.58 -2.83 -10.72
N PRO A 342 19.25 -3.87 -11.24
CA PRO A 342 20.70 -3.97 -11.15
C PRO A 342 21.36 -2.82 -11.95
N GLY A 343 22.56 -2.44 -11.54
CA GLY A 343 23.31 -1.31 -12.09
C GLY A 343 22.93 0.06 -11.52
N GLN A 344 22.15 0.10 -10.42
CA GLN A 344 21.69 1.34 -9.80
C GLN A 344 22.04 1.42 -8.31
N VAL A 345 22.11 2.66 -7.82
CA VAL A 345 22.23 2.98 -6.40
C VAL A 345 20.83 3.26 -5.86
N HIS A 346 20.50 2.61 -4.77
CA HIS A 346 19.19 2.67 -4.11
C HIS A 346 19.36 3.33 -2.75
N GLN A 347 18.67 4.45 -2.51
CA GLN A 347 18.60 5.03 -1.18
C GLN A 347 17.58 4.24 -0.36
N ARG A 348 18.00 3.76 0.80
CA ARG A 348 17.22 2.90 1.67
C ARG A 348 17.19 3.49 3.06
N SER A 349 16.08 3.30 3.75
CA SER A 349 15.93 3.76 5.11
C SER A 349 14.99 2.87 5.92
N PHE A 350 15.18 2.85 7.22
CA PHE A 350 14.30 2.19 8.18
C PHE A 350 14.41 2.89 9.54
N VAL A 351 13.41 2.71 10.39
CA VAL A 351 13.42 3.29 11.74
C VAL A 351 14.10 2.32 12.69
N GLN A 352 15.04 2.82 13.50
CA GLN A 352 15.66 2.09 14.60
C GLN A 352 15.87 3.06 15.76
N ASP A 353 15.47 2.64 16.97
CA ASP A 353 15.57 3.46 18.20
C ASP A 353 15.00 4.88 18.03
N ASP A 354 13.77 4.97 17.52
CA ASP A 354 13.05 6.22 17.22
C ASP A 354 13.75 7.16 16.20
N SER A 355 14.76 6.66 15.49
CA SER A 355 15.56 7.43 14.52
C SER A 355 15.49 6.82 13.13
N LEU A 356 15.32 7.66 12.11
CA LEU A 356 15.47 7.22 10.72
C LEU A 356 16.96 6.94 10.46
N ARG A 357 17.26 5.72 10.03
CA ARG A 357 18.59 5.29 9.58
C ARG A 357 18.57 5.15 8.08
N GLU A 358 19.62 5.64 7.42
CA GLU A 358 19.70 5.68 5.96
C GLU A 358 21.00 5.01 5.48
N TYR A 359 20.94 4.41 4.30
CA TYR A 359 22.10 3.89 3.59
C TYR A 359 21.87 3.93 2.09
N LEU A 360 22.95 3.96 1.32
CA LEU A 360 22.92 3.71 -0.11
C LEU A 360 23.26 2.25 -0.36
N LEU A 361 22.49 1.56 -1.19
CA LEU A 361 22.76 0.21 -1.64
C LEU A 361 23.04 0.22 -3.14
N TYR A 362 24.25 -0.16 -3.53
CA TYR A 362 24.54 -0.44 -4.92
C TYR A 362 24.31 -1.91 -5.22
N VAL A 363 23.42 -2.16 -6.19
CA VAL A 363 23.12 -3.50 -6.71
C VAL A 363 23.80 -3.60 -8.08
N PRO A 364 24.81 -4.48 -8.25
CA PRO A 364 25.59 -4.56 -9.49
C PRO A 364 24.75 -4.94 -10.72
N GLU A 365 25.16 -4.51 -11.92
CA GLU A 365 24.42 -4.76 -13.20
C GLU A 365 24.19 -6.26 -13.46
N GLY A 366 25.12 -7.12 -13.01
CA GLY A 366 25.03 -8.57 -13.16
C GLY A 366 24.18 -9.30 -12.12
N TYR A 367 23.65 -8.61 -11.11
CA TYR A 367 22.86 -9.26 -10.06
C TYR A 367 21.45 -9.60 -10.56
N THR A 368 21.10 -10.88 -10.53
CA THR A 368 19.81 -11.36 -11.04
C THR A 368 18.83 -11.78 -9.93
N GLY A 369 19.24 -11.75 -8.67
CA GLY A 369 18.45 -12.24 -7.53
C GLY A 369 18.23 -13.76 -7.52
N THR A 370 18.78 -14.51 -8.47
CA THR A 370 18.59 -15.98 -8.56
C THR A 370 19.56 -16.77 -7.68
N GLU A 371 20.69 -16.18 -7.30
CA GLU A 371 21.72 -16.79 -6.48
C GLU A 371 22.20 -15.79 -5.42
N PRO A 372 22.55 -16.25 -4.21
CA PRO A 372 23.08 -15.38 -3.17
C PRO A 372 24.42 -14.75 -3.58
N TRP A 373 24.58 -13.43 -3.38
CA TRP A 373 25.86 -12.74 -3.60
C TRP A 373 26.46 -12.22 -2.28
N PRO A 374 27.79 -12.11 -2.17
CA PRO A 374 28.44 -11.44 -1.06
C PRO A 374 27.96 -10.00 -0.88
N LEU A 375 28.11 -9.46 0.34
CA LEU A 375 27.85 -8.06 0.67
C LEU A 375 29.13 -7.42 1.22
N VAL A 376 29.44 -6.21 0.76
CA VAL A 376 30.47 -5.35 1.37
C VAL A 376 29.81 -4.11 1.95
N ILE A 377 30.03 -3.87 3.24
CA ILE A 377 29.60 -2.66 3.94
C ILE A 377 30.78 -1.69 3.96
N ASN A 378 30.59 -0.47 3.46
CA ASN A 378 31.65 0.51 3.26
C ASN A 378 31.34 1.81 4.03
N TYR A 379 31.90 1.91 5.25
CA TYR A 379 31.64 3.00 6.19
C TYR A 379 32.43 4.28 5.82
N HIS A 380 31.73 5.40 5.83
CA HIS A 380 32.32 6.70 5.56
C HIS A 380 33.18 7.22 6.72
N GLY A 381 34.11 8.13 6.45
CA GLY A 381 34.93 8.78 7.47
C GLY A 381 34.17 9.87 8.25
N PHE A 382 34.78 10.37 9.32
CA PHE A 382 34.19 11.44 10.13
C PHE A 382 33.95 12.69 9.27
N SER A 383 32.81 13.34 9.48
CA SER A 383 32.35 14.57 8.82
C SER A 383 32.00 14.47 7.32
N ILE A 384 31.98 13.27 6.74
CA ILE A 384 31.43 13.03 5.39
C ILE A 384 30.17 12.16 5.49
N ASP A 385 29.57 11.82 4.35
CA ASP A 385 28.34 11.02 4.24
C ASP A 385 28.52 9.81 3.32
N ALA A 386 27.48 8.96 3.27
CA ALA A 386 27.43 7.77 2.42
C ALA A 386 27.70 8.05 0.93
N ALA A 387 27.12 9.12 0.38
CA ALA A 387 27.30 9.49 -1.03
C ALA A 387 28.75 9.87 -1.34
N THR A 388 29.36 10.67 -0.46
CA THR A 388 30.77 11.06 -0.56
C THR A 388 31.69 9.84 -0.48
N GLN A 389 31.40 8.87 0.40
CA GLN A 389 32.18 7.64 0.51
C GLN A 389 32.05 6.75 -0.72
N MET A 390 30.84 6.63 -1.27
CA MET A 390 30.59 5.91 -2.52
C MET A 390 31.40 6.50 -3.68
N ASP A 391 31.33 7.81 -3.87
CA ASP A 391 32.08 8.51 -4.91
C ASP A 391 33.60 8.41 -4.70
N TYR A 392 34.04 8.53 -3.44
CA TYR A 392 35.46 8.51 -3.09
C TYR A 392 36.10 7.14 -3.31
N THR A 393 35.40 6.07 -2.94
CA THR A 393 35.92 4.70 -3.05
C THR A 393 35.70 4.09 -4.42
N ASN A 394 34.68 4.55 -5.16
CA ASN A 394 34.25 3.97 -6.43
C ASN A 394 34.05 2.43 -6.32
N MET A 395 33.59 1.95 -5.15
CA MET A 395 33.45 0.52 -4.90
C MET A 395 32.36 -0.11 -5.78
N ASN A 396 31.43 0.67 -6.34
CA ASN A 396 30.43 0.21 -7.31
C ASN A 396 31.08 -0.48 -8.53
N ALA A 397 32.15 0.09 -9.09
CA ALA A 397 32.84 -0.52 -10.23
C ALA A 397 33.56 -1.84 -9.85
N THR A 398 34.02 -1.95 -8.59
CA THR A 398 34.57 -3.20 -8.06
C THR A 398 33.46 -4.23 -7.84
N ALA A 399 32.32 -3.81 -7.33
CA ALA A 399 31.12 -4.62 -7.12
C ALA A 399 30.62 -5.29 -8.41
N ASP A 400 30.58 -4.54 -9.52
CA ASP A 400 30.25 -5.07 -10.85
C ASP A 400 31.20 -6.17 -11.32
N SER A 401 32.50 -5.97 -11.12
CA SER A 401 33.53 -6.88 -11.64
C SER A 401 33.82 -8.09 -10.75
N ALA A 402 33.58 -7.98 -9.44
CA ALA A 402 33.85 -9.02 -8.47
C ALA A 402 32.59 -9.66 -7.86
N HIS A 403 31.41 -9.28 -8.36
CA HIS A 403 30.13 -9.92 -8.06
C HIS A 403 29.72 -9.87 -6.57
N PHE A 404 29.61 -8.67 -5.99
CA PHE A 404 29.10 -8.45 -4.63
C PHE A 404 28.24 -7.19 -4.54
N LEU A 405 27.25 -7.13 -3.65
CA LEU A 405 26.49 -5.91 -3.36
C LEU A 405 27.31 -4.97 -2.45
N VAL A 406 27.06 -3.66 -2.52
CA VAL A 406 27.74 -2.68 -1.64
C VAL A 406 26.75 -1.81 -0.90
N ALA A 407 26.80 -1.84 0.43
CA ALA A 407 26.08 -0.91 1.28
C ALA A 407 27.00 0.21 1.76
N TYR A 408 26.57 1.46 1.60
CA TYR A 408 27.20 2.65 2.15
C TYR A 408 26.26 3.22 3.22
N PRO A 409 26.41 2.80 4.48
CA PRO A 409 25.59 3.31 5.57
C PRO A 409 25.92 4.77 5.87
N ASP A 410 24.91 5.55 6.24
CA ASP A 410 25.07 6.95 6.65
C ASP A 410 25.07 7.04 8.19
N GLY A 411 26.18 7.52 8.72
CA GLY A 411 26.43 7.71 10.14
C GLY A 411 25.69 8.92 10.69
N GLN A 412 25.39 8.88 11.98
CA GLN A 412 24.72 9.98 12.67
C GLN A 412 25.72 10.89 13.38
N GLU A 413 25.24 11.95 14.02
CA GLU A 413 26.10 12.92 14.71
C GLU A 413 26.79 12.27 15.93
N VAL A 414 28.13 12.30 15.93
CA VAL A 414 28.99 11.81 17.01
C VAL A 414 29.93 12.91 17.51
N GLU A 415 30.33 12.82 18.79
CA GLU A 415 31.36 13.66 19.39
C GLU A 415 32.73 12.97 19.24
N ASP A 416 33.67 13.61 18.54
CA ASP A 416 35.09 13.26 18.55
C ASP A 416 35.72 13.74 19.87
N ILE A 417 36.01 12.81 20.78
CA ILE A 417 36.51 13.13 22.12
C ILE A 417 37.97 13.64 22.05
N VAL A 418 38.72 13.25 21.02
CA VAL A 418 40.14 13.55 20.88
C VAL A 418 40.33 15.00 20.46
N PHE A 419 39.50 15.48 19.54
CA PHE A 419 39.61 16.82 18.97
C PHE A 419 38.51 17.79 19.43
N GLY A 420 37.48 17.30 20.14
CA GLY A 420 36.39 18.13 20.67
C GLY A 420 35.47 18.68 19.58
N SER A 421 35.20 17.89 18.54
CA SER A 421 34.37 18.28 17.39
C SER A 421 33.16 17.37 17.22
N PHE A 422 32.10 17.88 16.59
CA PHE A 422 30.88 17.13 16.28
C PHE A 422 30.72 16.98 14.76
N GLY A 423 30.21 15.84 14.32
CA GLY A 423 29.94 15.59 12.91
C GLY A 423 29.39 14.20 12.67
N LYS A 424 28.96 13.92 11.44
CA LYS A 424 28.55 12.57 11.06
C LYS A 424 29.70 11.59 11.21
N GLY A 425 29.46 10.43 11.80
CA GLY A 425 30.45 9.40 11.97
C GLY A 425 29.88 8.22 12.73
N TRP A 426 30.78 7.43 13.29
CA TRP A 426 30.48 6.17 13.94
C TRP A 426 30.99 6.17 15.37
N TYR A 427 30.22 5.55 16.27
CA TYR A 427 30.63 5.32 17.64
C TYR A 427 31.83 4.38 17.73
N ILE A 428 32.89 4.82 18.41
CA ILE A 428 34.08 4.01 18.70
C ILE A 428 34.45 4.19 20.17
N PRO A 429 34.41 3.13 20.99
CA PRO A 429 34.74 3.21 22.40
C PRO A 429 36.09 3.89 22.66
N GLY A 430 36.06 5.02 23.38
CA GLY A 430 37.25 5.77 23.78
C GLY A 430 37.70 6.87 22.82
N SER A 431 37.22 6.87 21.57
CA SER A 431 37.58 7.87 20.54
C SER A 431 36.38 8.75 20.15
N TYR A 432 35.19 8.16 20.04
CA TYR A 432 33.95 8.84 19.65
C TYR A 432 32.80 8.51 20.60
N ARG A 433 31.94 9.48 20.93
CA ARG A 433 30.70 9.27 21.72
C ARG A 433 29.48 9.46 20.86
N ALA A 434 28.51 8.58 21.07
CA ALA A 434 27.19 8.63 20.45
C ALA A 434 26.13 8.22 21.47
N ALA A 435 24.88 8.62 21.22
CA ALA A 435 23.72 8.11 21.95
C ALA A 435 23.01 6.94 21.22
N HIS A 436 23.39 6.67 19.97
CA HIS A 436 22.85 5.62 19.11
C HIS A 436 23.78 4.41 19.04
N ASP A 437 23.22 3.25 18.67
CA ASP A 437 23.97 2.00 18.47
C ASP A 437 24.22 1.75 16.98
N ASP A 438 25.47 1.93 16.54
CA ASP A 438 25.86 1.71 15.14
C ASP A 438 26.12 0.23 14.80
N VAL A 439 26.34 -0.61 15.82
CA VAL A 439 26.49 -2.06 15.62
C VAL A 439 25.12 -2.67 15.39
N ALA A 440 24.12 -2.31 16.20
CA ALA A 440 22.73 -2.70 15.98
C ALA A 440 22.21 -2.21 14.63
N PHE A 441 22.61 -1.00 14.20
CA PHE A 441 22.29 -0.52 12.86
C PHE A 441 22.89 -1.37 11.75
N THR A 442 24.16 -1.75 11.91
CA THR A 442 24.82 -2.63 10.95
C THR A 442 24.08 -3.95 10.83
N GLU A 443 23.69 -4.55 11.96
CA GLU A 443 22.93 -5.81 11.97
C GLU A 443 21.57 -5.68 11.28
N SER A 444 20.76 -4.69 11.68
CA SER A 444 19.45 -4.46 11.09
C SER A 444 19.52 -4.07 9.61
N MET A 445 20.57 -3.36 9.19
CA MET A 445 20.79 -3.06 7.78
C MET A 445 21.07 -4.32 6.98
N ILE A 446 21.86 -5.27 7.51
CA ILE A 446 22.07 -6.57 6.84
C ILE A 446 20.74 -7.30 6.70
N ASP A 447 19.91 -7.35 7.74
CA ASP A 447 18.60 -8.00 7.69
C ASP A 447 17.67 -7.33 6.67
N HIS A 448 17.64 -6.00 6.66
CA HIS A 448 16.85 -5.21 5.72
C HIS A 448 17.29 -5.39 4.27
N ILE A 449 18.60 -5.52 4.00
CA ILE A 449 19.09 -5.87 2.66
C ILE A 449 18.72 -7.32 2.32
N ASN A 450 18.95 -8.26 3.24
CA ASN A 450 18.74 -9.69 2.98
C ASN A 450 17.25 -10.06 2.79
N ALA A 451 16.32 -9.20 3.23
CA ALA A 451 14.89 -9.33 2.96
C ALA A 451 14.56 -9.23 1.45
N ASP A 452 15.29 -8.38 0.72
CA ASP A 452 15.04 -8.11 -0.70
C ASP A 452 16.06 -8.76 -1.64
N PHE A 453 17.27 -9.02 -1.14
CA PHE A 453 18.39 -9.55 -1.91
C PHE A 453 18.92 -10.80 -1.25
N PRO A 454 18.82 -11.98 -1.88
CA PRO A 454 19.58 -13.14 -1.46
C PRO A 454 21.07 -12.79 -1.28
N LEU A 455 21.53 -12.81 -0.03
CA LEU A 455 22.93 -12.61 0.33
C LEU A 455 23.60 -13.95 0.67
N ASP A 456 24.86 -14.08 0.26
CA ASP A 456 25.73 -15.11 0.84
C ASP A 456 26.12 -14.67 2.25
N ASN A 457 25.36 -15.15 3.24
CA ASN A 457 25.57 -14.82 4.65
C ASN A 457 26.94 -15.27 5.19
N ALA A 458 27.67 -16.15 4.48
CA ALA A 458 29.04 -16.50 4.84
C ALA A 458 30.07 -15.47 4.35
N LEU A 459 29.69 -14.52 3.48
CA LEU A 459 30.58 -13.56 2.82
C LEU A 459 30.09 -12.11 2.95
N ILE A 460 29.65 -11.74 4.14
CA ILE A 460 29.36 -10.34 4.48
C ILE A 460 30.61 -9.72 5.10
N ASN A 461 31.18 -8.71 4.44
CA ASN A 461 32.44 -8.10 4.84
C ASN A 461 32.25 -6.61 5.15
N ALA A 462 33.08 -6.07 6.03
CA ALA A 462 33.07 -4.66 6.42
C ALA A 462 34.40 -3.98 6.05
N THR A 463 34.31 -2.75 5.55
CA THR A 463 35.45 -1.88 5.27
C THR A 463 35.07 -0.42 5.50
N GLY A 464 36.03 0.49 5.47
CA GLY A 464 35.74 1.92 5.59
C GLY A 464 36.97 2.79 5.55
N TRP A 465 36.75 4.10 5.63
CA TRP A 465 37.82 5.10 5.64
C TRP A 465 37.83 5.90 6.94
N SER A 466 39.03 6.15 7.51
CA SER A 466 39.21 6.95 8.73
C SER A 466 38.37 6.42 9.91
N ASN A 467 37.54 7.25 10.56
CA ASN A 467 36.57 6.82 11.59
C ASN A 467 35.71 5.63 11.12
N GLY A 468 35.26 5.57 9.87
CA GLY A 468 34.56 4.39 9.34
C GLY A 468 35.45 3.15 9.20
N GLY A 469 36.74 3.34 8.92
CA GLY A 469 37.70 2.24 8.84
C GLY A 469 38.06 1.68 10.21
N GLU A 470 38.15 2.53 11.23
CA GLU A 470 38.30 2.09 12.63
C GLU A 470 37.00 1.42 13.12
N PHE A 471 35.85 1.99 12.76
CA PHE A 471 34.55 1.42 13.08
C PHE A 471 34.31 0.06 12.44
N ALA A 472 34.79 -0.21 11.22
CA ALA A 472 34.57 -1.49 10.52
C ALA A 472 35.02 -2.73 11.33
N TYR A 473 36.00 -2.59 12.22
CA TYR A 473 36.42 -3.65 13.13
C TYR A 473 35.40 -3.92 14.24
N HIS A 474 34.61 -2.93 14.61
CA HIS A 474 33.67 -3.00 15.72
C HIS A 474 32.49 -3.96 15.45
N PRO A 475 31.72 -3.85 14.35
CA PRO A 475 30.68 -4.81 14.07
C PRO A 475 31.30 -6.17 13.69
N ALA A 476 32.49 -6.23 13.10
CA ALA A 476 33.20 -7.50 12.90
C ALA A 476 33.47 -8.25 14.23
N CYS A 477 33.82 -7.53 15.31
CA CYS A 477 33.99 -8.13 16.63
C CYS A 477 32.66 -8.49 17.32
N MET A 478 31.63 -7.67 17.13
CA MET A 478 30.38 -7.76 17.89
C MET A 478 29.33 -8.64 17.21
N LEU A 479 29.42 -8.81 15.89
CA LEU A 479 28.53 -9.61 15.06
C LEU A 479 29.32 -10.74 14.35
N PRO A 480 30.07 -11.59 15.07
CA PRO A 480 30.95 -12.59 14.46
C PRO A 480 30.20 -13.67 13.65
N GLU A 481 28.90 -13.85 13.90
CA GLU A 481 28.02 -14.74 13.15
C GLU A 481 27.47 -14.09 11.87
N ARG A 482 27.64 -12.76 11.73
CA ARG A 482 27.09 -11.97 10.62
C ARG A 482 28.18 -11.45 9.69
N ILE A 483 29.32 -11.02 10.23
CA ILE A 483 30.41 -10.43 9.45
C ILE A 483 31.58 -11.42 9.38
N ALA A 484 31.91 -11.83 8.16
CA ALA A 484 33.07 -12.63 7.86
C ALA A 484 34.35 -11.87 8.23
N SER A 485 35.25 -12.55 8.94
CA SER A 485 36.61 -12.11 9.19
C SER A 485 37.55 -13.25 8.82
N ASP A 486 38.46 -13.00 7.88
CA ASP A 486 39.52 -13.94 7.49
C ASP A 486 40.61 -14.07 8.56
#